data_AF-A0A936SRJ3-F1
#
_entry.id   AF-A0A936SRJ3-F1
#
_cell.length_a   1.000
_cell.length_b   1.000
_cell.length_c   1.000
_cell.angle_alpha   90.00
_cell.angle_beta   90.00
_cell.angle_gamma   90.00
#
_symmetry.space_group_name_H-M   'P 1'
#
loop_
_entity.id
_entity.type
_entity.pdbx_description
1 polymer ?
#
loop_
_entity_poly.entity_id
_entity_poly.type
_entity_poly.pdbx_seq_one_letter_code
_entity_poly.pdbx_strand_id
1 'polypeptide(L)'
;MTTPSLDRTTRFPVVALLHPRERGWLALAAVALALALWLALAGPLGRPVWLASLVALAVLVGAGMFKWRDDLRRYGPVVATLSFLLAAQAFHTLEHFAQEVQFRLLQWPASASGGLISPANAEWVHFVWNWLVVALVVALVRGGMRNLWAWLLLAWALAHSLEHTYMFTRYLMMLGELERLGVRGVSAQGLPGVLGRDGWLANSPATQGTFICRLPGLTTALRLDVHFWWNAGEVALLLAAAHVFLKQRLPAYRP
;
A
#
# COMPACT_ATOMS: atom_id res chain seq x y z
N MET A 1 32.72 -1.55 -19.73
CA MET A 1 31.42 -2.11 -19.28
C MET A 1 30.32 -1.26 -19.88
N THR A 2 29.66 -1.75 -20.93
CA THR A 2 28.50 -1.08 -21.55
C THR A 2 27.31 -1.21 -20.61
N THR A 3 26.85 -0.10 -20.03
CA THR A 3 25.62 -0.08 -19.25
C THR A 3 24.46 -0.52 -20.15
N PRO A 4 23.65 -1.52 -19.76
CA PRO A 4 22.52 -1.95 -20.57
C PRO A 4 21.53 -0.79 -20.68
N SER A 5 21.41 -0.21 -21.88
CA SER A 5 20.33 0.72 -22.18
C SER A 5 19.01 -0.05 -22.12
N LEU A 6 18.02 0.46 -21.40
CA LEU A 6 16.66 -0.06 -21.51
C LEU A 6 16.23 0.08 -22.97
N ASP A 7 15.95 -1.05 -23.62
CA ASP A 7 15.62 -1.07 -25.04
C ASP A 7 14.39 -0.20 -25.28
N ARG A 8 14.51 0.74 -26.23
CA ARG A 8 13.45 1.70 -26.61
C ARG A 8 12.18 1.01 -27.08
N THR A 9 12.26 -0.28 -27.38
CA THR A 9 11.15 -1.14 -27.81
C THR A 9 10.26 -1.63 -26.65
N THR A 10 10.66 -1.41 -25.39
CA THR A 10 9.86 -1.88 -24.24
C THR A 10 8.51 -1.17 -24.17
N ARG A 11 7.47 -1.84 -24.66
CA ARG A 11 6.07 -1.35 -24.65
C ARG A 11 5.60 -1.00 -23.23
N PHE A 12 6.20 -1.63 -22.21
CA PHE A 12 5.85 -1.49 -20.79
C PHE A 12 7.09 -1.20 -19.92
N PRO A 13 7.54 0.06 -19.84
CA PRO A 13 8.74 0.43 -19.09
C PRO A 13 8.63 0.16 -17.58
N VAL A 14 7.42 0.15 -17.03
CA VAL A 14 7.17 -0.20 -15.62
C VAL A 14 7.55 -1.65 -15.34
N VAL A 15 7.21 -2.59 -16.24
CA VAL A 15 7.57 -4.01 -16.10
C VAL A 15 9.10 -4.17 -16.16
N ALA A 16 9.74 -3.44 -17.07
CA ALA A 16 11.20 -3.45 -17.20
C ALA A 16 11.92 -2.84 -15.98
N LEU A 17 11.27 -1.93 -15.25
CA LEU A 17 11.76 -1.38 -13.99
C LEU A 17 11.63 -2.38 -12.84
N LEU A 18 10.50 -3.09 -12.74
CA LEU A 18 10.24 -4.08 -11.69
C LEU A 18 11.06 -5.36 -11.85
N HIS A 19 11.53 -5.65 -13.07
CA HIS A 19 12.35 -6.84 -13.34
C HIS A 19 13.62 -6.89 -12.45
N PRO A 20 13.93 -8.04 -11.81
CA PRO A 20 15.10 -8.17 -10.93
C PRO A 20 16.43 -8.24 -11.68
N ARG A 21 16.41 -8.47 -13.01
CA ARG A 21 17.56 -8.51 -13.93
C ARG A 21 18.66 -9.46 -13.44
N GLU A 22 19.90 -8.97 -13.30
CA GLU A 22 21.04 -9.71 -12.76
C GLU A 22 20.81 -10.32 -11.37
N ARG A 23 19.80 -9.84 -10.62
CA ARG A 23 19.40 -10.39 -9.31
C ARG A 23 18.29 -11.43 -9.40
N GLY A 24 17.95 -11.92 -10.58
CA GLY A 24 16.85 -12.89 -10.77
C GLY A 24 16.96 -14.12 -9.86
N TRP A 25 18.15 -14.72 -9.79
CA TRP A 25 18.40 -15.87 -8.92
C TRP A 25 18.23 -15.54 -7.43
N LEU A 26 18.71 -14.36 -7.00
CA LEU A 26 18.60 -13.90 -5.62
C LEU A 26 17.13 -13.67 -5.25
N ALA A 27 16.36 -13.08 -6.15
CA ALA A 27 14.92 -12.89 -5.98
C ALA A 27 14.19 -14.24 -5.87
N LEU A 28 14.50 -15.19 -6.75
CA LEU A 28 13.91 -16.54 -6.70
C LEU A 28 14.28 -17.28 -5.40
N ALA A 29 15.55 -17.23 -5.00
CA ALA A 29 16.02 -17.83 -3.75
C ALA A 29 15.33 -17.19 -2.53
N ALA A 30 15.17 -15.86 -2.53
CA ALA A 30 14.47 -15.14 -1.47
C ALA A 30 12.98 -15.50 -1.41
N VAL A 31 12.30 -15.65 -2.55
CA VAL A 31 10.90 -16.11 -2.60
C VAL A 31 10.77 -17.54 -2.06
N ALA A 32 11.64 -18.45 -2.51
CA ALA A 32 11.65 -19.83 -2.02
C ALA A 32 11.89 -19.90 -0.51
N LEU A 33 12.88 -19.15 0.00
CA LEU A 33 13.18 -19.07 1.43
C LEU A 33 12.04 -18.45 2.22
N ALA A 34 11.47 -17.34 1.75
CA ALA A 34 10.35 -16.66 2.39
C ALA A 34 9.13 -17.59 2.49
N LEU A 35 8.81 -18.33 1.43
CA LEU A 35 7.72 -19.30 1.43
C LEU A 35 7.99 -20.48 2.37
N ALA A 36 9.20 -21.04 2.36
CA ALA A 36 9.58 -22.13 3.25
C ALA A 36 9.50 -21.71 4.73
N LEU A 37 10.03 -20.54 5.08
CA LEU A 37 9.93 -19.98 6.43
C LEU A 37 8.48 -19.70 6.81
N TRP A 38 7.68 -19.14 5.90
CA TRP A 38 6.27 -18.89 6.16
C TRP A 38 5.50 -20.18 6.45
N LEU A 39 5.67 -21.21 5.61
CA LEU A 39 5.02 -22.52 5.79
C LEU A 39 5.46 -23.20 7.08
N ALA A 40 6.75 -23.15 7.42
CA ALA A 40 7.26 -23.72 8.66
C ALA A 40 6.70 -22.99 9.89
N LEU A 41 6.67 -21.65 9.87
CA LEU A 41 6.17 -20.83 10.98
C LEU A 41 4.66 -20.99 11.17
N ALA A 42 3.87 -20.85 10.10
CA ALA A 42 2.41 -20.91 10.17
C ALA A 42 1.87 -22.35 10.33
N GLY A 43 2.60 -23.35 9.87
CA GLY A 43 2.23 -24.76 9.95
C GLY A 43 2.75 -25.44 11.23
N PRO A 44 3.83 -26.24 11.15
CA PRO A 44 4.27 -27.10 12.26
C PRO A 44 4.67 -26.32 13.52
N LEU A 45 5.16 -25.08 13.39
CA LEU A 45 5.56 -24.25 14.53
C LEU A 45 4.38 -23.46 15.14
N GLY A 46 3.19 -23.51 14.54
CA GLY A 46 1.95 -22.92 15.08
C GLY A 46 2.04 -21.42 15.38
N ARG A 47 2.93 -20.69 14.70
CA ARG A 47 3.09 -19.24 14.89
C ARG A 47 1.94 -18.50 14.21
N PRO A 48 1.50 -17.35 14.75
CA PRO A 48 0.49 -16.53 14.09
C PRO A 48 0.89 -16.15 12.67
N VAL A 49 -0.09 -16.16 11.75
CA VAL A 49 0.13 -15.85 10.32
C VAL A 49 0.79 -14.49 10.09
N TRP A 50 0.48 -13.49 10.93
CA TRP A 50 1.11 -12.17 10.84
C TRP A 50 2.61 -12.21 11.10
N LEU A 51 3.07 -13.01 12.06
CA LEU A 51 4.49 -13.15 12.37
C LEU A 51 5.21 -13.88 11.24
N ALA A 52 4.62 -14.97 10.73
CA ALA A 52 5.15 -15.68 9.57
C ALA A 52 5.28 -14.75 8.35
N SER A 53 4.28 -13.90 8.12
CA SER A 53 4.25 -12.93 7.01
C SER A 53 5.29 -11.82 7.17
N LEU A 54 5.53 -11.32 8.39
CA LEU A 54 6.60 -10.36 8.67
C LEU A 54 7.99 -10.94 8.39
N VAL A 55 8.24 -12.19 8.81
CA VAL A 55 9.53 -12.87 8.55
C VAL A 55 9.73 -13.07 7.05
N ALA A 56 8.71 -13.56 6.35
CA ALA A 56 8.74 -13.70 4.89
C ALA A 56 9.02 -12.36 4.20
N LEU A 57 8.33 -11.29 4.61
CA LEU A 57 8.53 -9.94 4.08
C LEU A 57 9.95 -9.43 4.35
N ALA A 58 10.52 -9.67 5.53
CA ALA A 58 11.89 -9.26 5.85
C ALA A 58 12.92 -9.89 4.90
N VAL A 59 12.76 -11.17 4.56
CA VAL A 59 13.61 -11.85 3.56
C VAL A 59 13.46 -11.21 2.18
N LEU A 60 12.23 -10.95 1.74
CA LEU A 60 11.96 -10.33 0.45
C LEU A 60 12.50 -8.90 0.36
N VAL A 61 12.32 -8.10 1.42
CA VAL A 61 12.85 -6.73 1.51
C VAL A 61 14.37 -6.75 1.48
N GLY A 62 15.01 -7.66 2.21
CA GLY A 62 16.47 -7.82 2.19
C GLY A 62 17.02 -8.07 0.78
N ALA A 63 16.38 -8.95 0.02
CA ALA A 63 16.73 -9.18 -1.39
C ALA A 63 16.43 -7.94 -2.27
N GLY A 64 15.28 -7.30 -2.05
CA GLY A 64 14.85 -6.08 -2.74
C GLY A 64 15.83 -4.91 -2.57
N MET A 65 16.45 -4.76 -1.40
CA MET A 65 17.45 -3.70 -1.14
C MET A 65 18.63 -3.77 -2.12
N PHE A 66 19.09 -4.96 -2.50
CA PHE A 66 20.16 -5.10 -3.50
C PHE A 66 19.70 -4.60 -4.87
N LYS A 67 18.47 -4.95 -5.28
CA LYS A 67 17.87 -4.47 -6.53
C LYS A 67 17.74 -2.95 -6.53
N TRP A 68 17.19 -2.35 -5.47
CA TRP A 68 17.00 -0.89 -5.40
C TRP A 68 18.31 -0.13 -5.30
N ARG A 69 19.34 -0.70 -4.67
CA ARG A 69 20.71 -0.14 -4.71
C ARG A 69 21.28 -0.13 -6.14
N ASP A 70 21.02 -1.19 -6.90
CA ASP A 70 21.46 -1.27 -8.30
C ASP A 70 20.66 -0.30 -9.19
N ASP A 71 19.34 -0.15 -8.97
CA ASP A 71 18.51 0.87 -9.64
C ASP A 71 18.96 2.30 -9.28
N LEU A 72 19.34 2.56 -8.02
CA LEU A 72 19.87 3.86 -7.59
C LEU A 72 21.16 4.21 -8.32
N ARG A 73 22.08 3.25 -8.46
CA ARG A 73 23.34 3.44 -9.19
C ARG A 73 23.10 3.64 -10.68
N ARG A 74 22.14 2.94 -11.27
CA ARG A 74 21.91 2.93 -12.71
C ARG A 74 21.05 4.09 -13.21
N TYR A 75 20.00 4.43 -12.46
CA TYR A 75 18.98 5.40 -12.88
C TYR A 75 18.83 6.58 -11.93
N GLY A 76 19.63 6.64 -10.87
CA GLY A 76 19.55 7.71 -9.88
C GLY A 76 18.35 7.57 -8.93
N PRO A 77 18.26 8.49 -7.96
CA PRO A 77 17.36 8.35 -6.82
C PRO A 77 15.88 8.39 -7.21
N VAL A 78 15.48 9.21 -8.18
CA VAL A 78 14.06 9.35 -8.56
C VAL A 78 13.49 8.04 -9.10
N VAL A 79 14.20 7.37 -10.01
CA VAL A 79 13.74 6.11 -10.61
C VAL A 79 13.85 4.95 -9.61
N ALA A 80 14.86 4.95 -8.74
CA ALA A 80 14.97 3.97 -7.66
C ALA A 80 13.81 4.10 -6.66
N THR A 81 13.46 5.33 -6.25
CA THR A 81 12.29 5.59 -5.40
C THR A 81 10.99 5.14 -6.07
N LEU A 82 10.84 5.38 -7.38
CA LEU A 82 9.67 4.92 -8.13
C LEU A 82 9.59 3.39 -8.16
N SER A 83 10.72 2.71 -8.41
CA SER A 83 10.83 1.24 -8.38
C SER A 83 10.44 0.66 -7.03
N PHE A 84 10.92 1.27 -5.95
CA PHE A 84 10.56 0.92 -4.58
C PHE A 84 9.07 1.13 -4.31
N LEU A 85 8.55 2.33 -4.60
CA LEU A 85 7.16 2.68 -4.32
C LEU A 85 6.19 1.78 -5.08
N LEU A 86 6.46 1.47 -6.36
CA LEU A 86 5.66 0.54 -7.15
C LEU A 86 5.60 -0.86 -6.51
N ALA A 87 6.75 -1.40 -6.11
CA ALA A 87 6.80 -2.73 -5.49
C ALA A 87 6.09 -2.74 -4.12
N ALA A 88 6.30 -1.71 -3.31
CA ALA A 88 5.74 -1.63 -1.98
C ALA A 88 4.22 -1.36 -2.01
N GLN A 89 3.72 -0.52 -2.92
CA GLN A 89 2.28 -0.33 -3.13
C GLN A 89 1.59 -1.56 -3.71
N ALA A 90 2.26 -2.29 -4.63
CA ALA A 90 1.74 -3.56 -5.12
C ALA A 90 1.60 -4.58 -3.98
N PHE A 91 2.59 -4.68 -3.10
CA PHE A 91 2.52 -5.53 -1.91
C PHE A 91 1.38 -5.11 -0.97
N HIS A 92 1.25 -3.82 -0.67
CA HIS A 92 0.17 -3.30 0.17
C HIS A 92 -1.21 -3.60 -0.41
N THR A 93 -1.38 -3.43 -1.72
CA THR A 93 -2.64 -3.77 -2.41
C THR A 93 -2.95 -5.27 -2.37
N LEU A 94 -1.94 -6.14 -2.45
CA LEU A 94 -2.14 -7.58 -2.29
C LEU A 94 -2.57 -7.95 -0.87
N GLU A 95 -2.11 -7.22 0.14
CA GLU A 95 -2.57 -7.38 1.52
C GLU A 95 -4.06 -7.03 1.64
N HIS A 96 -4.50 -5.91 1.06
CA HIS A 96 -5.93 -5.56 1.02
C HIS A 96 -6.77 -6.51 0.18
N PHE A 97 -6.22 -7.01 -0.92
CA PHE A 97 -6.89 -8.07 -1.68
C PHE A 97 -7.09 -9.33 -0.82
N ALA A 98 -6.10 -9.69 0.00
CA ALA A 98 -6.25 -10.79 0.95
C ALA A 98 -7.35 -10.48 1.99
N GLN A 99 -7.48 -9.23 2.47
CA GLN A 99 -8.58 -8.83 3.35
C GLN A 99 -9.95 -9.00 2.68
N GLU A 100 -10.09 -8.58 1.42
CA GLU A 100 -11.32 -8.77 0.63
C GLU A 100 -11.66 -10.24 0.42
N VAL A 101 -10.65 -11.09 0.16
CA VAL A 101 -10.83 -12.55 0.06
C VAL A 101 -11.28 -13.13 1.40
N GLN A 102 -10.65 -12.74 2.51
CA GLN A 102 -11.03 -13.16 3.86
C GLN A 102 -12.49 -12.77 4.18
N PHE A 103 -12.87 -11.55 3.87
CA PHE A 103 -14.20 -11.03 4.17
C PHE A 103 -15.28 -11.62 3.25
N ARG A 104 -15.07 -11.63 1.93
CA ARG A 104 -16.11 -11.99 0.94
C ARG A 104 -16.12 -13.45 0.54
N LEU A 105 -14.97 -14.11 0.47
CA LEU A 105 -14.89 -15.50 0.04
C LEU A 105 -14.85 -16.45 1.23
N LEU A 106 -14.09 -16.11 2.27
CA LEU A 106 -13.98 -16.92 3.49
C LEU A 106 -15.03 -16.56 4.54
N GLN A 107 -15.81 -15.49 4.32
CA GLN A 107 -16.90 -15.04 5.21
C GLN A 107 -16.44 -14.77 6.65
N TRP A 108 -15.18 -14.35 6.81
CA TRP A 108 -14.68 -13.94 8.11
C TRP A 108 -15.34 -12.63 8.54
N PRO A 109 -15.58 -12.42 9.85
CA PRO A 109 -16.06 -11.11 10.31
C PRO A 109 -15.03 -10.03 9.96
N ALA A 110 -15.50 -8.78 9.78
CA ALA A 110 -14.62 -7.66 9.42
C ALA A 110 -13.47 -7.47 10.42
N SER A 111 -13.70 -7.77 11.70
CA SER A 111 -12.68 -7.73 12.75
C SER A 111 -11.59 -8.80 12.64
N ALA A 112 -11.85 -9.90 11.91
CA ALA A 112 -10.88 -10.97 11.63
C ALA A 112 -10.29 -10.89 10.22
N SER A 113 -10.84 -10.04 9.35
CA SER A 113 -10.40 -9.84 7.96
C SER A 113 -9.27 -8.80 7.89
N GLY A 114 -8.21 -9.02 8.65
CA GLY A 114 -7.06 -8.12 8.80
C GLY A 114 -5.89 -8.42 7.84
N GLY A 115 -6.10 -9.24 6.82
CA GLY A 115 -5.09 -9.52 5.80
C GLY A 115 -3.97 -10.40 6.33
N LEU A 116 -2.77 -10.25 5.78
CA LEU A 116 -1.62 -11.08 6.16
C LEU A 116 -0.82 -10.49 7.32
N ILE A 117 -0.73 -9.16 7.42
CA ILE A 117 0.15 -8.46 8.39
C ILE A 117 -0.64 -7.56 9.35
N SER A 118 -1.83 -7.08 8.97
CA SER A 118 -2.56 -6.05 9.73
C SER A 118 -3.18 -6.46 11.09
N PRO A 119 -3.16 -7.72 11.58
CA PRO A 119 -3.46 -7.97 12.99
C PRO A 119 -2.52 -7.21 13.96
N ALA A 120 -1.35 -6.76 13.50
CA ALA A 120 -0.32 -6.06 14.28
C ALA A 120 -0.59 -4.55 14.50
N ASN A 121 -1.79 -4.16 14.94
CA ASN A 121 -2.19 -2.77 15.20
C ASN A 121 -2.42 -1.92 13.93
N ALA A 122 -3.40 -2.35 13.12
CA ALA A 122 -3.67 -1.84 11.77
C ALA A 122 -3.64 -0.31 11.63
N GLU A 123 -4.30 0.47 12.51
CA GLU A 123 -4.42 1.92 12.22
C GLU A 123 -3.09 2.68 12.27
N TRP A 124 -2.16 2.29 13.15
CA TRP A 124 -0.82 2.91 13.19
C TRP A 124 -0.04 2.60 11.91
N VAL A 125 -0.11 1.34 11.45
CA VAL A 125 0.56 0.89 10.22
C VAL A 125 0.04 1.67 9.02
N HIS A 126 -1.28 1.75 8.86
CA HIS A 126 -1.87 2.48 7.73
C HIS A 126 -1.60 3.99 7.83
N PHE A 127 -1.66 4.59 9.02
CA PHE A 127 -1.34 6.00 9.21
C PHE A 127 0.09 6.32 8.74
N VAL A 128 1.08 5.58 9.23
CA VAL A 128 2.50 5.78 8.87
C VAL A 128 2.73 5.50 7.38
N TRP A 129 2.14 4.42 6.87
CA TRP A 129 2.28 4.03 5.47
C TRP A 129 1.74 5.10 4.51
N ASN A 130 0.52 5.59 4.73
CA ASN A 130 -0.11 6.57 3.85
C ASN A 130 0.67 7.89 3.79
N TRP A 131 1.14 8.39 4.95
CA TRP A 131 1.97 9.58 4.98
C TRP A 131 3.35 9.37 4.34
N LEU A 132 3.93 8.17 4.45
CA LEU A 132 5.14 7.80 3.72
C LEU A 132 4.89 7.81 2.20
N VAL A 133 3.78 7.27 1.73
CA VAL A 133 3.39 7.31 0.30
C VAL A 133 3.30 8.76 -0.18
N VAL A 134 2.62 9.65 0.55
CA VAL A 134 2.56 11.08 0.20
C VAL A 134 3.95 11.69 0.10
N ALA A 135 4.82 11.46 1.09
CA ALA A 135 6.18 11.99 1.09
C ALA A 135 6.99 11.51 -0.12
N LEU A 136 6.89 10.22 -0.47
CA LEU A 136 7.55 9.63 -1.64
C LEU A 136 6.98 10.19 -2.95
N VAL A 137 5.67 10.35 -3.07
CA VAL A 137 5.04 10.97 -4.26
C VAL A 137 5.48 12.43 -4.41
N VAL A 138 5.54 13.20 -3.33
CA VAL A 138 6.09 14.57 -3.35
C VAL A 138 7.55 14.56 -3.82
N ALA A 139 8.37 13.64 -3.32
CA ALA A 139 9.76 13.50 -3.75
C ALA A 139 9.86 13.16 -5.26
N LEU A 140 8.99 12.30 -5.78
CA LEU A 140 8.93 11.96 -7.21
C LEU A 140 8.50 13.15 -8.07
N VAL A 141 7.48 13.90 -7.66
CA VAL A 141 7.01 15.11 -8.35
C VAL A 141 8.12 16.17 -8.37
N ARG A 142 8.80 16.40 -7.23
CA ARG A 142 9.96 17.29 -7.14
C ARG A 142 11.13 16.80 -8.00
N GLY A 143 11.29 15.48 -8.11
CA GLY A 143 12.28 14.80 -8.95
C GLY A 143 11.97 14.81 -10.46
N GLY A 144 10.86 15.43 -10.88
CA GLY A 144 10.52 15.65 -12.29
C GLY A 144 9.35 14.81 -12.81
N MET A 145 8.73 13.94 -11.99
CA MET A 145 7.50 13.23 -12.36
C MET A 145 6.28 14.17 -12.30
N ARG A 146 6.22 15.18 -13.17
CA ARG A 146 5.24 16.30 -13.11
C ARG A 146 4.12 16.22 -14.14
N ASN A 147 3.76 15.01 -14.58
CA ASN A 147 2.65 14.81 -15.51
C ASN A 147 1.28 14.85 -14.78
N LEU A 148 0.18 14.98 -15.52
CA LEU A 148 -1.19 15.08 -14.97
C LEU A 148 -1.50 13.96 -13.96
N TRP A 149 -1.15 12.72 -14.29
CA TRP A 149 -1.40 11.55 -13.44
C TRP A 149 -0.65 11.61 -12.11
N ALA A 150 0.54 12.21 -12.09
CA ALA A 150 1.31 12.38 -10.87
C ALA A 150 0.67 13.41 -9.91
N TRP A 151 0.05 14.46 -10.45
CA TRP A 151 -0.71 15.43 -9.65
C TRP A 151 -2.01 14.82 -9.11
N LEU A 152 -2.71 14.04 -9.94
CA LEU A 152 -3.89 13.28 -9.50
C LEU A 152 -3.52 12.26 -8.42
N LEU A 153 -2.41 11.53 -8.59
CA LEU A 153 -1.88 10.61 -7.57
C LEU A 153 -1.60 11.35 -6.26
N LEU A 154 -0.95 12.52 -6.32
CA LEU A 154 -0.64 13.30 -5.12
C LEU A 154 -1.91 13.76 -4.39
N ALA A 155 -2.90 14.27 -5.13
CA ALA A 155 -4.18 14.68 -4.56
C ALA A 155 -4.92 13.48 -3.93
N TRP A 156 -4.93 12.35 -4.61
CA TRP A 156 -5.57 11.12 -4.15
C TRP A 156 -4.89 10.55 -2.90
N ALA A 157 -3.57 10.40 -2.91
CA ALA A 157 -2.79 9.91 -1.77
C ALA A 157 -2.89 10.86 -0.56
N LEU A 158 -2.98 12.17 -0.78
CA LEU A 158 -3.22 13.13 0.29
C LEU A 158 -4.62 12.96 0.89
N ALA A 159 -5.66 12.84 0.06
CA ALA A 159 -7.03 12.61 0.54
C ALA A 159 -7.12 11.29 1.33
N HIS A 160 -6.50 10.22 0.83
CA HIS A 160 -6.42 8.94 1.51
C HIS A 160 -5.65 9.03 2.84
N SER A 161 -4.55 9.80 2.88
CA SER A 161 -3.81 10.04 4.13
C SER A 161 -4.62 10.82 5.17
N LEU A 162 -5.47 11.75 4.71
CA LEU A 162 -6.38 12.49 5.59
C LEU A 162 -7.49 11.59 6.15
N GLU A 163 -8.03 10.67 5.34
CA GLU A 163 -8.95 9.61 5.79
C GLU A 163 -8.32 8.81 6.94
N HIS A 164 -7.08 8.35 6.78
CA HIS A 164 -6.36 7.63 7.82
C HIS A 164 -6.00 8.49 9.02
N THR A 165 -5.74 9.78 8.83
CA THR A 165 -5.50 10.70 9.95
C THR A 165 -6.76 10.85 10.82
N TYR A 166 -7.93 10.96 10.19
CA TYR A 166 -9.21 10.98 10.89
C TYR A 166 -9.43 9.66 11.65
N MET A 167 -9.27 8.53 10.99
CA MET A 167 -9.46 7.21 11.60
C MET A 167 -8.47 6.94 12.73
N PHE A 168 -7.21 7.33 12.57
CA PHE A 168 -6.19 7.20 13.59
C PHE A 168 -6.53 8.04 14.83
N THR A 169 -7.06 9.25 14.63
CA THR A 169 -7.57 10.09 15.73
C THR A 169 -8.72 9.40 16.46
N ARG A 170 -9.70 8.83 15.73
CA ARG A 170 -10.82 8.08 16.31
C ARG A 170 -10.36 6.83 17.06
N TYR A 171 -9.36 6.15 16.53
CA TYR A 171 -8.73 4.99 17.16
C TYR A 171 -8.12 5.37 18.52
N LEU A 172 -7.34 6.45 18.60
CA LEU A 172 -6.77 6.92 19.87
C LEU A 172 -7.85 7.34 20.88
N MET A 173 -8.93 7.99 20.42
CA MET A 173 -10.06 8.34 21.29
C MET A 173 -10.73 7.09 21.87
N MET A 174 -11.03 6.10 21.03
CA MET A 174 -11.65 4.85 21.45
C MET A 174 -10.77 4.07 22.44
N LEU A 175 -9.46 4.00 22.19
CA LEU A 175 -8.53 3.40 23.15
C LEU A 175 -8.58 4.10 24.52
N GLY A 176 -8.59 5.43 24.53
CA GLY A 176 -8.69 6.21 25.77
C GLY A 176 -10.01 5.99 26.51
N GLU A 177 -11.12 5.79 25.80
CA GLU A 177 -12.42 5.45 26.40
C GLU A 177 -12.42 4.04 26.99
N LEU A 178 -11.92 3.05 26.25
CA LEU A 178 -11.80 1.66 26.71
C LEU A 178 -10.90 1.56 27.95
N GLU A 179 -9.79 2.29 27.97
CA GLU A 179 -8.89 2.33 29.12
C GLU A 179 -9.58 2.90 30.37
N ARG A 180 -10.37 3.97 30.24
CA ARG A 180 -11.15 4.55 31.35
C ARG A 180 -12.21 3.58 31.89
N LEU A 181 -12.74 2.71 31.04
CA LEU A 181 -13.69 1.66 31.42
C LEU A 181 -13.00 0.40 31.97
N GLY A 182 -11.67 0.39 32.07
CA GLY A 182 -10.90 -0.77 32.53
C GLY A 182 -10.83 -1.91 31.51
N VAL A 183 -11.28 -1.69 30.27
CA VAL A 183 -11.24 -2.68 29.19
C VAL A 183 -9.85 -2.65 28.55
N ARG A 184 -9.08 -3.71 28.75
CA ARG A 184 -7.73 -3.87 28.18
C ARG A 184 -7.70 -5.01 27.18
N GLY A 185 -6.85 -4.89 26.16
CA GLY A 185 -6.60 -5.97 25.19
C GLY A 185 -7.63 -6.10 24.06
N VAL A 186 -8.54 -5.13 23.90
CA VAL A 186 -9.47 -5.09 22.76
C VAL A 186 -8.86 -4.26 21.63
N SER A 187 -8.91 -4.80 20.42
CA SER A 187 -8.49 -4.09 19.20
C SER A 187 -9.59 -3.13 18.77
N ALA A 188 -9.34 -1.82 18.78
CA ALA A 188 -10.23 -0.80 18.22
C ALA A 188 -10.13 -0.69 16.68
N GLN A 189 -9.92 -1.82 15.99
CA GLN A 189 -9.83 -1.88 14.54
C GLN A 189 -11.20 -1.82 13.89
N GLY A 190 -11.25 -1.35 12.63
CA GLY A 190 -12.50 -1.35 11.86
C GLY A 190 -13.35 -0.10 12.07
N LEU A 191 -12.85 0.93 12.74
CA LEU A 191 -13.59 2.17 12.95
C LEU A 191 -13.95 2.85 11.62
N PRO A 192 -15.17 3.39 11.48
CA PRO A 192 -15.56 4.14 10.29
C PRO A 192 -14.65 5.35 10.04
N GLY A 193 -14.43 5.65 8.77
CA GLY A 193 -13.63 6.78 8.33
C GLY A 193 -14.44 8.07 8.12
N VAL A 194 -13.94 8.96 7.26
CA VAL A 194 -14.72 10.12 6.81
C VAL A 194 -15.76 9.64 5.80
N LEU A 195 -15.37 8.72 4.92
CA LEU A 195 -16.21 8.06 3.94
C LEU A 195 -16.74 6.71 4.45
N GLY A 196 -17.69 6.15 3.70
CA GLY A 196 -18.30 4.86 3.97
C GLY A 196 -19.45 4.90 4.95
N ARG A 197 -20.02 3.72 5.17
CA ARG A 197 -21.09 3.47 6.12
C ARG A 197 -20.60 3.82 7.52
N ASP A 198 -21.45 4.54 8.24
CA ASP A 198 -21.19 5.04 9.59
C ASP A 198 -20.00 6.02 9.69
N GLY A 199 -19.45 6.45 8.56
CA GLY A 199 -18.39 7.46 8.50
C GLY A 199 -18.88 8.85 8.86
N TRP A 200 -17.94 9.80 8.96
CA TRP A 200 -18.27 11.20 9.30
C TRP A 200 -19.29 11.82 8.34
N LEU A 201 -19.16 11.61 7.02
CA LEU A 201 -20.11 12.14 6.04
C LEU A 201 -21.49 11.49 6.14
N ALA A 202 -21.58 10.24 6.57
CA ALA A 202 -22.88 9.57 6.76
C ALA A 202 -23.61 10.12 8.01
N ASN A 203 -22.86 10.56 9.03
CA ASN A 203 -23.38 10.93 10.34
C ASN A 203 -23.34 12.44 10.65
N SER A 204 -22.75 13.26 9.80
CA SER A 204 -22.62 14.70 10.04
C SER A 204 -23.99 15.40 9.95
N PRO A 205 -24.34 16.29 10.91
CA PRO A 205 -25.56 17.10 10.82
C PRO A 205 -25.64 17.94 9.54
N ALA A 206 -24.49 18.30 8.95
CA ALA A 206 -24.43 19.09 7.73
C ALA A 206 -24.85 18.31 6.47
N THR A 207 -24.75 16.99 6.48
CA THR A 207 -25.07 16.12 5.33
C THR A 207 -26.31 15.27 5.58
N GLN A 208 -26.70 15.06 6.85
CA GLN A 208 -27.91 14.34 7.22
C GLN A 208 -29.15 14.90 6.51
N GLY A 209 -29.96 14.01 5.94
CA GLY A 209 -31.16 14.37 5.18
C GLY A 209 -30.90 14.84 3.74
N THR A 210 -29.65 15.03 3.33
CA THR A 210 -29.30 15.38 1.94
C THR A 210 -29.08 14.14 1.07
N PHE A 211 -28.96 14.32 -0.25
CA PHE A 211 -28.65 13.23 -1.17
C PHE A 211 -27.26 12.62 -0.93
N ILE A 212 -26.31 13.36 -0.32
CA ILE A 212 -24.94 12.91 -0.05
C ILE A 212 -24.92 11.67 0.86
N CYS A 213 -25.78 11.64 1.89
CA CYS A 213 -25.94 10.49 2.79
C CYS A 213 -26.56 9.25 2.12
N ARG A 214 -27.03 9.37 0.87
CA ARG A 214 -27.64 8.27 0.11
C ARG A 214 -26.82 7.86 -1.10
N LEU A 215 -25.66 8.50 -1.33
CA LEU A 215 -24.79 8.20 -2.47
C LEU A 215 -24.20 6.79 -2.31
N PRO A 216 -24.54 5.84 -3.21
CA PRO A 216 -23.99 4.50 -3.18
C PRO A 216 -22.46 4.55 -3.27
N GLY A 217 -21.78 3.76 -2.43
CA GLY A 217 -20.32 3.74 -2.39
C GLY A 217 -19.72 4.79 -1.46
N LEU A 218 -20.21 6.03 -1.51
CA LEU A 218 -19.61 7.14 -0.76
C LEU A 218 -19.95 7.10 0.73
N THR A 219 -21.20 6.86 1.08
CA THR A 219 -21.71 6.88 2.48
C THR A 219 -22.35 5.56 2.89
N THR A 220 -22.39 4.57 1.98
CA THR A 220 -23.08 3.29 2.20
C THR A 220 -22.18 2.06 2.10
N ALA A 221 -20.99 2.18 1.48
CA ALA A 221 -20.03 1.08 1.37
C ALA A 221 -19.39 0.77 2.72
N LEU A 222 -18.99 -0.48 2.92
CA LEU A 222 -18.24 -0.84 4.11
C LEU A 222 -16.87 -0.14 4.09
N ARG A 223 -16.32 0.12 5.27
CA ARG A 223 -14.97 0.68 5.43
C ARG A 223 -13.93 -0.12 4.63
N LEU A 224 -14.03 -1.45 4.66
CA LEU A 224 -13.14 -2.35 3.93
C LEU A 224 -13.12 -2.00 2.43
N ASP A 225 -14.31 -1.89 1.82
CA ASP A 225 -14.49 -1.56 0.41
C ASP A 225 -13.92 -0.18 0.07
N VAL A 226 -14.24 0.83 0.90
CA VAL A 226 -13.73 2.20 0.74
C VAL A 226 -12.21 2.20 0.72
N HIS A 227 -11.61 1.51 1.68
CA HIS A 227 -10.16 1.43 1.81
C HIS A 227 -9.50 0.64 0.67
N PHE A 228 -10.12 -0.43 0.20
CA PHE A 228 -9.68 -1.15 -1.00
C PHE A 228 -9.66 -0.22 -2.23
N TRP A 229 -10.71 0.56 -2.44
CA TRP A 229 -10.80 1.48 -3.58
C TRP A 229 -9.81 2.64 -3.50
N TRP A 230 -9.52 3.13 -2.30
CA TRP A 230 -8.42 4.09 -2.11
C TRP A 230 -7.08 3.52 -2.61
N ASN A 231 -6.71 2.31 -2.17
CA ASN A 231 -5.48 1.64 -2.59
C ASN A 231 -5.46 1.33 -4.09
N ALA A 232 -6.57 0.82 -4.63
CA ALA A 232 -6.69 0.55 -6.07
C ALA A 232 -6.49 1.82 -6.91
N GLY A 233 -7.07 2.94 -6.47
CA GLY A 233 -6.88 4.25 -7.09
C GLY A 233 -5.43 4.72 -7.03
N GLU A 234 -4.75 4.57 -5.89
CA GLU A 234 -3.33 4.90 -5.75
C GLU A 234 -2.45 4.10 -6.71
N VAL A 235 -2.65 2.78 -6.80
CA VAL A 235 -1.88 1.93 -7.72
C VAL A 235 -2.16 2.28 -9.17
N ALA A 236 -3.42 2.48 -9.55
CA ALA A 236 -3.79 2.84 -10.93
C ALA A 236 -3.14 4.17 -11.36
N LEU A 237 -3.23 5.20 -10.51
CA LEU A 237 -2.64 6.51 -10.75
C LEU A 237 -1.11 6.45 -10.74
N LEU A 238 -0.50 5.68 -9.84
CA LEU A 238 0.94 5.46 -9.79
C LEU A 238 1.45 4.78 -11.06
N LEU A 239 0.78 3.72 -11.54
CA LEU A 239 1.14 3.03 -12.78
C LEU A 239 1.04 3.97 -13.99
N ALA A 240 -0.03 4.76 -14.09
CA ALA A 240 -0.21 5.74 -15.16
C ALA A 240 0.88 6.84 -15.13
N ALA A 241 1.14 7.41 -13.95
CA ALA A 241 2.17 8.43 -13.74
C ALA A 241 3.57 7.90 -14.06
N ALA A 242 3.90 6.70 -13.58
CA ALA A 242 5.16 6.01 -13.81
C ALA A 242 5.38 5.73 -15.29
N HIS A 243 4.37 5.22 -15.99
CA HIS A 243 4.46 4.89 -17.41
C HIS A 243 4.77 6.11 -18.26
N VAL A 244 4.05 7.22 -18.07
CA VAL A 244 4.29 8.47 -18.80
C VAL A 244 5.69 9.01 -18.51
N PHE A 245 6.07 9.05 -17.23
CA PHE A 245 7.38 9.55 -16.83
C PHE A 245 8.54 8.72 -17.37
N LEU A 246 8.48 7.40 -17.25
CA LEU A 246 9.54 6.50 -17.72
C LEU A 246 9.66 6.54 -19.25
N LYS A 247 8.55 6.64 -20.00
CA LYS A 247 8.61 6.82 -21.46
C LYS A 247 9.38 8.07 -21.89
N GLN A 248 9.32 9.15 -21.10
CA GLN A 248 10.04 10.39 -21.38
C GLN A 248 11.49 10.34 -20.92
N ARG A 249 11.77 9.69 -19.78
CA ARG A 249 13.10 9.66 -19.14
C ARG A 249 14.02 8.57 -19.67
N LEU A 250 13.51 7.39 -20.00
CA LEU A 250 14.33 6.25 -20.42
C LEU A 250 15.07 6.47 -21.75
N PRO A 251 14.49 7.16 -22.77
CA PRO A 251 15.24 7.50 -23.98
C PRO A 251 16.45 8.42 -23.75
N ALA A 252 16.50 9.12 -22.61
CA ALA A 252 17.53 10.07 -22.21
C ALA A 252 18.64 9.46 -21.32
N TYR A 253 18.45 8.25 -20.77
CA TYR A 253 19.52 7.46 -20.15
C TYR A 253 20.28 6.69 -21.24
N ARG A 254 20.97 7.43 -22.10
CA ARG A 254 22.07 6.87 -22.90
C ARG A 254 23.35 6.94 -22.05
N PRO A 255 24.20 5.91 -22.06
CA PRO A 255 25.57 6.06 -21.54
C PRO A 255 26.30 7.20 -22.22
#